data_AF-A0A162KKR5-F1
#
_entry.id   AF-A0A162KKR5-F1
#
_cell.length_a   1.000
_cell.length_b   1.000
_cell.length_c   1.000
_cell.angle_alpha   90.00
_cell.angle_beta   90.00
_cell.angle_gamma   90.00
#
_symmetry.space_group_name_H-M   'P 1'
#
loop_
_entity.id
_entity.type
_entity.pdbx_description
1 polymer ?
#
loop_
_entity_poly.entity_id
_entity_poly.type
_entity_poly.pdbx_seq_one_letter_code
_entity_poly.pdbx_strand_id
1 'polypeptide(L)'
;MQSTSVELPPAAAGHGPAPSAPCSTAEAAALELMSLPTEIHLAVAQHLIYPDALSLKHTSRHFRSLVRTDIQLKVAWLLERRRLHLECPNSHRCDLGSDLRFCRGSVS
;
A
#
# COMPACT_ATOMS: atom_id res chain seq x y z
N MET A 1 42.56 44.10 -11.47
CA MET A 1 43.28 43.25 -10.50
C MET A 1 42.82 41.82 -10.78
N GLN A 2 43.48 41.19 -11.74
CA GLN A 2 44.44 40.09 -11.53
C GLN A 2 43.82 38.87 -10.85
N SER A 3 43.69 37.83 -11.68
CA SER A 3 43.37 36.44 -11.42
C SER A 3 44.08 35.83 -10.21
N THR A 4 43.43 34.86 -9.55
CA THR A 4 44.08 33.60 -9.13
C THR A 4 43.06 32.46 -9.12
N SER A 5 43.19 31.52 -10.06
CA SER A 5 42.67 30.16 -9.91
C SER A 5 43.45 29.45 -8.79
N VAL A 6 42.77 28.64 -8.00
CA VAL A 6 43.42 27.58 -7.20
C VAL A 6 42.85 26.25 -7.68
N GLU A 7 43.60 25.63 -8.58
CA GLU A 7 43.53 24.21 -8.90
C GLU A 7 44.48 23.48 -7.96
N LEU A 8 44.05 22.36 -7.37
CA LEU A 8 44.90 21.43 -6.61
C LEU A 8 44.57 19.97 -7.01
N PRO A 9 45.54 19.03 -6.84
CA PRO A 9 45.96 18.00 -7.79
C PRO A 9 45.22 16.65 -7.73
N PRO A 10 45.50 15.74 -8.69
CA PRO A 10 44.84 14.44 -8.81
C PRO A 10 45.34 13.43 -7.76
N ALA A 11 44.40 12.81 -7.04
CA ALA A 11 44.68 11.63 -6.24
C ALA A 11 44.55 10.38 -7.14
N ALA A 12 45.68 9.70 -7.27
CA ALA A 12 45.86 8.48 -8.05
C ALA A 12 44.97 7.32 -7.59
N ALA A 13 44.61 6.52 -8.59
CA ALA A 13 44.16 5.14 -8.59
C ALA A 13 44.24 4.37 -7.25
N GLY A 14 43.08 4.07 -6.68
CA GLY A 14 42.85 2.94 -5.79
C GLY A 14 41.76 2.05 -6.40
N HIS A 15 42.16 1.00 -7.12
CA HIS A 15 41.28 -0.07 -7.55
C HIS A 15 40.82 -0.87 -6.33
N GLY A 16 39.71 -0.48 -5.73
CA GLY A 16 38.91 -1.33 -4.85
C GLY A 16 37.87 -2.08 -5.68
N PRO A 17 37.67 -3.39 -5.48
CA PRO A 17 36.73 -4.16 -6.28
C PRO A 17 35.31 -3.61 -6.10
N ALA A 18 34.64 -3.44 -7.23
CA ALA A 18 33.28 -2.95 -7.32
C ALA A 18 32.35 -3.63 -6.31
N PRO A 19 31.43 -2.91 -5.64
CA PRO A 19 30.35 -3.57 -4.94
C PRO A 19 29.52 -4.31 -5.99
N SER A 20 29.68 -5.64 -5.97
CA SER A 20 28.73 -6.68 -6.34
C SER A 20 27.76 -6.34 -7.47
N ALA A 21 27.94 -7.06 -8.58
CA ALA A 21 27.01 -7.28 -9.68
C ALA A 21 25.58 -6.74 -9.45
N PRO A 22 25.01 -5.94 -10.37
CA PRO A 22 23.57 -5.74 -10.35
C PRO A 22 22.94 -7.14 -10.39
N CYS A 23 22.15 -7.47 -9.36
CA CYS A 23 21.29 -8.63 -9.35
C CYS A 23 20.65 -8.69 -10.74
N SER A 24 20.93 -9.77 -11.49
CA SER A 24 20.57 -9.85 -12.90
C SER A 24 19.06 -9.67 -13.02
N THR A 25 18.63 -8.45 -13.37
CA THR A 25 17.25 -8.05 -13.60
C THR A 25 16.79 -8.47 -14.99
N ALA A 26 17.38 -9.54 -15.52
CA ALA A 26 16.85 -10.24 -16.66
C ALA A 26 15.67 -11.09 -16.16
N GLU A 27 14.50 -10.46 -16.19
CA GLU A 27 13.21 -11.15 -16.25
C GLU A 27 12.73 -11.81 -14.96
N ALA A 28 12.62 -11.02 -13.88
CA ALA A 28 11.41 -11.18 -13.08
C ALA A 28 10.25 -10.77 -13.99
N ALA A 29 9.78 -11.70 -14.84
CA ALA A 29 8.57 -11.53 -15.63
C ALA A 29 7.55 -10.91 -14.69
N ALA A 30 7.10 -9.70 -15.00
CA ALA A 30 6.28 -8.91 -14.08
C ALA A 30 5.06 -9.76 -13.72
N LEU A 31 5.11 -10.42 -12.56
CA LEU A 31 4.04 -11.29 -12.11
C LEU A 31 2.88 -10.38 -11.81
N GLU A 32 1.93 -10.32 -12.74
CA GLU A 32 0.72 -9.54 -12.56
C GLU A 32 -0.10 -10.17 -11.45
N LEU A 33 -0.67 -9.34 -10.57
CA LEU A 33 -1.56 -9.81 -9.52
C LEU A 33 -2.65 -10.73 -10.08
N MET A 34 -3.20 -10.38 -11.26
CA MET A 34 -4.28 -11.15 -11.92
C MET A 34 -3.84 -12.53 -12.42
N SER A 35 -2.54 -12.76 -12.58
CA SER A 35 -2.01 -14.06 -13.01
C SER A 35 -2.01 -15.11 -11.89
N LEU A 36 -2.25 -14.68 -10.63
CA LEU A 36 -2.28 -15.57 -9.48
C LEU A 36 -3.58 -16.39 -9.41
N PRO A 37 -3.54 -17.60 -8.81
CA PRO A 37 -4.73 -18.37 -8.52
C PRO A 37 -5.72 -17.63 -7.61
N THR A 38 -7.01 -17.98 -7.70
CA THR A 38 -8.07 -17.32 -6.91
C THR A 38 -7.91 -17.57 -5.41
N GLU A 39 -7.30 -18.68 -5.02
CA GLU A 39 -6.96 -19.01 -3.64
C GLU A 39 -6.01 -17.97 -3.04
N ILE A 40 -5.04 -17.50 -3.82
CA ILE A 40 -4.10 -16.47 -3.39
C ILE A 40 -4.81 -15.12 -3.28
N HIS A 41 -5.67 -14.79 -4.24
CA HIS A 41 -6.52 -13.60 -4.15
C HIS A 41 -7.38 -13.58 -2.89
N LEU A 42 -7.98 -14.72 -2.54
CA LEU A 42 -8.79 -14.87 -1.33
C LEU A 42 -7.94 -14.75 -0.06
N ALA A 43 -6.75 -15.35 -0.04
CA ALA A 43 -5.83 -15.24 1.09
C ALA A 43 -5.42 -13.77 1.32
N VAL A 44 -5.04 -13.05 0.25
CA VAL A 44 -4.71 -11.61 0.33
C VAL A 44 -5.90 -10.83 0.89
N ALA A 45 -7.11 -11.04 0.36
CA ALA A 45 -8.31 -10.33 0.80
C ALA A 45 -8.65 -10.55 2.28
N GLN A 46 -8.33 -11.72 2.85
CA GLN A 46 -8.57 -12.03 4.27
C GLN A 46 -7.67 -11.23 5.23
N HIS A 47 -6.53 -10.74 4.75
CA HIS A 47 -5.57 -10.00 5.57
C HIS A 47 -5.72 -8.47 5.49
N LEU A 48 -6.65 -7.97 4.67
CA LEU A 48 -6.84 -6.54 4.49
C LEU A 48 -7.76 -5.95 5.57
N ILE A 49 -7.39 -4.77 6.05
CA ILE A 49 -8.29 -3.94 6.85
C ILE A 49 -9.41 -3.36 5.98
N TYR A 50 -10.50 -2.92 6.61
CA TYR A 50 -11.68 -2.42 5.91
C TYR A 50 -11.42 -1.45 4.74
N PRO A 51 -10.68 -0.33 4.91
CA PRO A 51 -10.48 0.62 3.82
C PRO A 51 -9.72 0.01 2.62
N ASP A 52 -8.75 -0.87 2.89
CA ASP A 52 -7.95 -1.50 1.84
C ASP A 52 -8.74 -2.59 1.13
N ALA A 53 -9.50 -3.40 1.87
CA ALA A 53 -10.41 -4.40 1.31
C ALA A 53 -11.46 -3.74 0.41
N LEU A 54 -12.05 -2.63 0.88
CA LEU A 54 -13.02 -1.87 0.08
C LEU A 54 -12.37 -1.32 -1.19
N SER A 55 -11.16 -0.77 -1.08
CA SER A 55 -10.41 -0.26 -2.23
C SER A 55 -10.16 -1.37 -3.26
N LEU A 56 -9.68 -2.54 -2.82
CA LEU A 56 -9.43 -3.70 -3.68
C LEU A 56 -10.72 -4.16 -4.38
N LYS A 57 -11.84 -4.22 -3.66
CA LYS A 57 -13.17 -4.58 -4.18
C LYS A 57 -13.63 -3.67 -5.32
N HIS A 58 -13.18 -2.41 -5.34
CA HIS A 58 -13.53 -1.43 -6.36
C HIS A 58 -12.57 -1.39 -7.56
N THR A 59 -11.45 -2.10 -7.54
CA THR A 59 -10.47 -2.08 -8.64
C THR A 59 -10.87 -2.94 -9.85
N SER A 60 -11.54 -4.08 -9.63
CA SER A 60 -11.88 -5.02 -10.71
C SER A 60 -13.18 -5.76 -10.44
N ARG A 61 -13.82 -6.26 -11.51
CA ARG A 61 -15.03 -7.09 -11.40
C ARG A 61 -14.77 -8.40 -10.64
N HIS A 62 -13.57 -8.97 -10.81
CA HIS A 62 -13.11 -10.19 -10.11
C HIS A 62 -13.09 -10.00 -8.59
N PHE A 63 -12.42 -8.93 -8.13
CA PHE A 63 -12.37 -8.62 -6.70
C PHE A 63 -13.71 -8.16 -6.15
N ARG A 64 -14.55 -7.52 -6.97
CA ARG A 64 -15.89 -7.11 -6.54
C ARG A 64 -16.75 -8.27 -6.05
N SER A 65 -16.61 -9.46 -6.65
CA SER A 65 -17.31 -10.68 -6.24
C SER A 65 -16.60 -11.47 -5.13
N LEU A 66 -15.28 -11.34 -5.00
CA LEU A 66 -14.48 -12.14 -4.06
C LEU A 66 -14.26 -11.46 -2.71
N VAL A 67 -14.02 -10.14 -2.70
CA VAL A 67 -13.63 -9.41 -1.49
C VAL A 67 -14.87 -9.11 -0.65
N ARG A 68 -14.85 -9.60 0.58
CA ARG A 68 -15.90 -9.37 1.57
C ARG A 68 -15.58 -8.16 2.44
N THR A 69 -16.55 -7.26 2.56
CA THR A 69 -16.50 -6.05 3.37
C THR A 69 -17.59 -6.09 4.44
N ASP A 70 -17.59 -7.19 5.19
CA ASP A 70 -18.62 -7.51 6.17
C ASP A 70 -18.60 -6.53 7.36
N ILE A 71 -19.71 -6.49 8.10
CA ILE A 71 -19.87 -5.64 9.29
C ILE A 71 -18.73 -5.87 10.29
N GLN A 72 -18.28 -7.11 10.46
CA GLN A 72 -17.19 -7.45 11.38
C GLN A 72 -15.90 -6.71 11.05
N LEU A 73 -15.57 -6.57 9.76
CA LEU A 73 -14.36 -5.88 9.32
C LEU A 73 -14.45 -4.36 9.61
N LYS A 74 -15.64 -3.78 9.41
CA LYS A 74 -15.92 -2.36 9.74
C LYS A 74 -15.81 -2.09 11.23
N VAL A 75 -16.38 -2.98 12.06
CA VAL A 75 -16.32 -2.87 13.52
C VAL A 75 -14.88 -3.03 14.02
N ALA A 76 -14.14 -4.03 13.54
CA ALA A 76 -12.74 -4.23 13.89
C ALA A 76 -11.90 -2.98 13.57
N TRP A 77 -12.10 -2.39 12.38
CA TRP A 77 -11.43 -1.16 12.00
C TRP A 77 -11.77 0.03 12.89
N LEU A 78 -13.05 0.22 13.26
CA LEU A 78 -13.46 1.28 14.20
C LEU A 78 -12.89 1.09 15.60
N LEU A 79 -12.87 -0.14 16.10
CA LEU A 79 -12.29 -0.47 17.41
C LEU A 79 -10.79 -0.15 17.44
N GLU A 80 -10.07 -0.52 16.39
CA GLU A 80 -8.64 -0.26 16.27
C GLU A 80 -8.35 1.25 16.18
N ARG A 81 -9.13 2.01 15.40
CA ARG A 81 -9.00 3.49 15.36
C ARG A 81 -9.23 4.11 16.73
N ARG A 82 -10.24 3.66 17.47
CA ARG A 82 -10.52 4.13 18.83
C ARG A 82 -9.38 3.80 19.79
N ARG A 83 -8.82 2.59 19.69
CA ARG A 83 -7.65 2.15 20.48
C ARG A 83 -6.44 3.06 20.23
N LEU A 84 -6.26 3.50 18.99
CA LEU A 84 -5.20 4.41 18.58
C LEU A 84 -5.54 5.90 18.79
N HIS A 85 -6.67 6.22 19.42
CA HIS A 85 -7.17 7.58 19.61
C HIS A 85 -7.25 8.40 18.31
N LEU A 86 -7.51 7.72 17.19
CA LEU A 86 -7.76 8.36 15.90
C LEU A 86 -9.22 8.76 15.78
N GLU A 87 -9.47 9.81 15.02
CA GLU A 87 -10.83 10.23 14.68
C GLU A 87 -11.60 9.08 14.02
N CYS A 88 -12.76 8.76 14.59
CA CYS A 88 -13.68 7.82 14.00
C CYS A 88 -14.71 8.60 13.18
N PRO A 89 -15.09 8.12 11.99
CA PRO A 89 -16.17 8.74 11.23
C PRO A 89 -17.41 8.75 12.14
N ASN A 90 -17.91 9.93 12.48
CA ASN A 90 -19.03 10.08 13.42
C ASN A 90 -19.82 11.38 13.24
N SER A 91 -19.69 12.05 12.09
CA SER A 91 -20.43 13.30 11.82
C SER A 91 -21.94 13.09 11.84
N HIS A 92 -22.42 11.93 11.36
CA HIS A 92 -23.77 11.42 11.53
C HIS A 92 -23.72 9.89 11.57
N ARG A 93 -24.50 9.26 12.46
CA ARG A 93 -24.69 7.79 12.63
C ARG A 93 -24.07 6.93 11.50
N CYS A 94 -22.90 6.35 11.73
CA CYS A 94 -22.30 5.40 10.79
C CYS A 94 -23.17 4.14 10.69
N ASP A 95 -23.78 3.93 9.53
CA ASP A 95 -24.56 2.73 9.25
C ASP A 95 -23.64 1.63 8.69
N LEU A 96 -23.51 0.55 9.45
CA LEU A 96 -22.67 -0.60 9.12
C LEU A 96 -23.26 -1.47 7.99
N GLY A 97 -24.54 -1.28 7.65
CA GLY A 97 -25.31 -2.13 6.75
C GLY A 97 -24.89 -2.08 5.29
N SER A 98 -24.17 -1.05 4.84
CA SER A 98 -23.54 -1.07 3.51
C SER A 98 -22.27 -0.24 3.47
N ASP A 99 -21.39 -0.51 2.51
CA ASP A 99 -20.16 0.27 2.32
C ASP A 99 -20.49 1.74 1.99
N LEU A 100 -21.50 1.95 1.13
CA LEU A 100 -21.91 3.29 0.74
C LEU A 100 -22.44 4.12 1.90
N ARG A 101 -23.21 3.53 2.83
CA ARG A 101 -23.67 4.28 4.01
C ARG A 101 -22.57 4.46 5.04
N PHE A 102 -21.67 3.50 5.16
CA PHE A 102 -20.53 3.58 6.06
C PHE A 102 -19.55 4.69 5.67
N CYS A 103 -19.20 4.78 4.38
CA CYS A 103 -18.30 5.81 3.85
C CYS A 103 -18.89 7.23 3.83
N ARG A 104 -20.19 7.40 4.12
CA ARG A 104 -20.82 8.73 4.23
C ARG A 104 -20.54 9.43 5.55
N GLY A 105 -20.04 8.70 6.57
CA GLY A 105 -19.47 9.33 7.74
C GLY A 105 -18.11 9.92 7.37
N SER A 106 -18.02 11.24 7.21
CA SER A 106 -16.72 11.91 7.10
C SER A 106 -15.99 11.83 8.45
N VAL A 107 -14.67 11.59 8.39
CA VAL A 107 -13.75 11.93 9.50
C VAL A 107 -13.52 13.44 9.44
N SER A 108 -13.58 14.12 10.57
CA SER A 108 -13.57 15.59 10.70
C SER A 108 -12.57 16.03 11.74
#